data_AF-B4HCE4-F1
#
_entry.id   AF-B4HCE4-F1
#
_cell.length_a   1.000
_cell.length_b   1.000
_cell.length_c   1.000
_cell.angle_alpha   90.00
_cell.angle_beta   90.00
_cell.angle_gamma   90.00
#
_symmetry.space_group_name_H-M   'P 1'
#
loop_
_entity.id
_entity.type
_entity.pdbx_description
1 polymer ?
#
loop_
_entity_poly.entity_id
_entity_poly.type
_entity_poly.pdbx_seq_one_letter_code
_entity_poly.pdbx_strand_id
1 'polypeptide(L)'
;MKSEKLKRNFWVSAEIECMLKFIGELNNVQRSISANTTQNTFNQIANKMKKSGYPNKSPTQIRRKWFQMKSAYLCYKKGNIDRLFLIPERFRNVIAQFVENGDKLGRSCSMSTISLTNQYHRYDVNSLVMDKFLNQVKKNNKLVNSEYTKLERSLLQYDHKWQIVRDANIIKNIN
;
A
#
# COMPACT_ATOMS: atom_id res chain seq x y z
N MET A 1 29.80 -7.07 -32.77
CA MET A 1 28.91 -6.34 -31.83
C MET A 1 27.81 -7.30 -31.38
N LYS A 2 27.92 -7.86 -30.17
CA LYS A 2 26.95 -8.85 -29.66
C LYS A 2 25.76 -8.11 -29.09
N SER A 3 24.58 -8.41 -29.64
CA SER A 3 23.28 -7.90 -29.23
C SER A 3 23.06 -8.10 -27.73
N GLU A 4 22.91 -7.00 -27.02
CA GLU A 4 22.48 -6.94 -25.62
C GLU A 4 21.14 -7.67 -25.52
N LYS A 5 21.17 -8.92 -25.04
CA LYS A 5 19.98 -9.74 -24.85
C LYS A 5 18.99 -8.94 -24.01
N LEU A 6 17.81 -8.67 -24.58
CA LEU A 6 16.75 -7.85 -23.99
C LEU A 6 16.63 -8.13 -22.49
N LYS A 7 17.01 -7.13 -21.70
CA LYS A 7 16.69 -7.02 -20.28
C LYS A 7 15.23 -7.43 -20.12
N ARG A 8 14.94 -8.44 -19.29
CA ARG A 8 13.57 -8.94 -19.04
C ARG A 8 12.64 -7.73 -18.89
N ASN A 9 11.45 -7.78 -19.50
CA ASN A 9 10.44 -6.70 -19.51
C ASN A 9 9.87 -6.40 -18.11
N PHE A 10 10.73 -6.09 -17.15
CA PHE A 10 10.42 -5.81 -15.77
C PHE A 10 9.85 -4.41 -15.66
N TRP A 11 8.82 -4.25 -14.86
CA TRP A 11 8.22 -2.95 -14.58
C TRP A 11 8.82 -2.39 -13.32
N VAL A 12 9.58 -1.30 -13.47
CA VAL A 12 10.07 -0.55 -12.32
C VAL A 12 8.94 0.34 -11.80
N SER A 13 8.92 0.51 -10.48
CA SER A 13 8.08 1.46 -9.76
C SER A 13 7.90 2.81 -10.48
N ALA A 14 8.99 3.48 -10.87
CA ALA A 14 8.91 4.78 -11.54
C ALA A 14 8.25 4.71 -12.93
N GLU A 15 8.41 3.60 -13.66
CA GLU A 15 7.74 3.39 -14.96
C GLU A 15 6.21 3.25 -14.79
N ILE A 16 5.79 2.51 -13.76
CA ILE A 16 4.35 2.33 -13.46
C ILE A 16 3.74 3.67 -13.04
N GLU A 17 4.45 4.44 -12.23
CA GLU A 17 4.00 5.76 -11.77
C GLU A 17 3.84 6.75 -12.94
N CYS A 18 4.84 6.82 -13.81
CA CYS A 18 4.81 7.61 -15.03
C CYS A 18 3.64 7.18 -15.95
N MET A 19 3.44 5.87 -16.12
CA MET A 19 2.32 5.32 -16.88
C MET A 19 0.97 5.75 -16.30
N LEU A 20 0.77 5.59 -14.99
CA LEU A 20 -0.49 5.91 -14.31
C LEU A 20 -0.78 7.41 -14.33
N LYS A 21 0.25 8.25 -14.19
CA LYS A 21 0.14 9.71 -14.34
C LYS A 21 -0.46 10.08 -15.70
N PHE A 22 0.10 9.55 -16.79
CA PHE A 22 -0.38 9.86 -18.15
C PHE A 22 -1.73 9.24 -18.48
N ILE A 23 -2.05 8.07 -17.93
CA ILE A 23 -3.40 7.50 -17.99
C ILE A 23 -4.39 8.45 -17.27
N GLY A 24 -4.00 9.02 -16.13
CA GLY A 24 -4.78 10.02 -15.41
C GLY A 24 -5.03 11.29 -16.21
N GLU A 25 -3.97 11.87 -16.78
CA GLU A 25 -4.09 13.05 -17.64
C GLU A 25 -5.05 12.82 -18.81
N LEU A 26 -4.95 11.68 -19.49
CA LEU A 26 -5.83 11.37 -20.62
C LEU A 26 -7.26 11.08 -20.18
N ASN A 27 -7.48 10.45 -19.03
CA ASN A 27 -8.83 10.30 -18.46
C ASN A 27 -9.50 11.66 -18.20
N ASN A 28 -8.75 12.62 -17.66
CA ASN A 28 -9.26 13.95 -17.35
C ASN A 28 -9.62 14.73 -18.62
N VAL A 29 -8.81 14.59 -19.68
CA VAL A 29 -9.05 15.25 -20.97
C VAL A 29 -10.19 14.59 -21.74
N GLN A 30 -10.30 13.27 -21.69
CA GLN A 30 -11.24 12.50 -22.53
C GLN A 30 -12.54 12.11 -21.81
N ARG A 31 -12.73 12.59 -20.56
CA ARG A 31 -13.89 12.47 -19.65
C ARG A 31 -14.50 11.08 -19.40
N SER A 32 -13.99 10.03 -20.04
CA SER A 32 -14.36 8.64 -19.76
C SER A 32 -13.47 7.68 -20.58
N ILE A 33 -12.58 6.92 -19.94
CA ILE A 33 -11.96 5.73 -20.55
C ILE A 33 -12.82 4.49 -20.21
N SER A 34 -14.15 4.58 -20.38
CA SER A 34 -15.05 3.52 -19.90
C SER A 34 -15.41 2.42 -20.91
N ALA A 35 -15.06 2.50 -22.20
CA ALA A 35 -15.36 1.38 -23.11
C ALA A 35 -14.41 1.22 -24.31
N ASN A 36 -14.01 2.31 -24.96
CA ASN A 36 -13.32 2.24 -26.26
C ASN A 36 -11.91 2.84 -26.19
N THR A 37 -11.03 2.27 -25.37
CA THR A 37 -9.61 2.66 -25.39
C THR A 37 -8.98 2.22 -26.72
N THR A 38 -8.91 3.16 -27.66
CA THR A 38 -8.28 2.96 -28.96
C THR A 38 -6.78 2.79 -28.79
N GLN A 39 -6.16 1.99 -29.66
CA GLN A 39 -4.71 1.79 -29.68
C GLN A 39 -3.94 3.13 -29.69
N ASN A 40 -4.53 4.16 -30.29
CA ASN A 40 -4.03 5.53 -30.34
C ASN A 40 -3.79 6.15 -28.96
N THR A 41 -4.65 5.90 -27.96
CA THR A 41 -4.44 6.41 -26.59
C THR A 41 -3.15 5.87 -26.00
N PHE A 42 -2.89 4.56 -26.18
CA PHE A 42 -1.66 3.95 -25.69
C PHE A 42 -0.42 4.35 -26.49
N ASN A 43 -0.58 4.67 -27.78
CA ASN A 43 0.50 5.27 -28.58
C ASN A 43 0.89 6.64 -28.02
N GLN A 44 -0.08 7.48 -27.64
CA GLN A 44 0.20 8.78 -27.03
C GLN A 44 0.88 8.63 -25.67
N ILE A 45 0.44 7.69 -24.82
CA ILE A 45 1.08 7.40 -23.53
C ILE A 45 2.53 6.93 -23.74
N ALA A 46 2.76 6.01 -24.67
CA ALA A 46 4.11 5.52 -24.97
C ALA A 46 5.04 6.65 -25.41
N ASN A 47 4.56 7.56 -26.25
CA ASN A 47 5.32 8.74 -26.68
C ASN A 47 5.64 9.68 -25.51
N LYS A 48 4.69 9.92 -24.61
CA LYS A 48 4.91 10.72 -23.39
C LYS A 48 5.90 10.05 -22.43
N MET A 49 5.80 8.73 -22.24
CA MET A 49 6.74 7.95 -21.44
C MET A 49 8.15 7.98 -22.03
N LYS A 50 8.29 7.87 -23.36
CA LYS A 50 9.57 8.00 -24.06
C LYS A 50 10.22 9.36 -23.81
N LYS A 51 9.43 10.44 -23.90
CA LYS A 51 9.90 11.80 -23.56
C LYS A 51 10.31 11.96 -22.09
N SER A 52 9.72 11.16 -21.20
CA SER A 52 10.00 11.19 -19.76
C SER A 52 11.18 10.29 -19.33
N GLY A 53 11.94 9.73 -20.30
CA GLY A 53 13.10 8.88 -20.03
C GLY A 53 12.82 7.37 -20.01
N TYR A 54 11.61 6.93 -20.39
CA TYR A 54 11.22 5.51 -20.42
C TYR A 54 10.93 5.01 -21.85
N PRO A 55 11.95 4.84 -22.71
CA PRO A 55 11.76 4.49 -24.12
C PRO A 55 11.39 3.02 -24.36
N ASN A 56 11.60 2.16 -23.36
CA ASN A 56 11.56 0.71 -23.53
C ASN A 56 10.15 0.09 -23.44
N LYS A 57 9.10 0.90 -23.20
CA LYS A 57 7.72 0.40 -23.04
C LYS A 57 6.91 0.65 -24.30
N SER A 58 6.52 -0.43 -24.96
CA SER A 58 5.64 -0.34 -26.12
C SER A 58 4.19 -0.02 -25.72
N PRO A 59 3.38 0.58 -26.61
CA PRO A 59 1.96 0.83 -26.37
C PRO A 59 1.20 -0.42 -25.91
N THR A 60 1.51 -1.58 -26.50
CA THR A 60 0.91 -2.87 -26.15
C THR A 60 1.30 -3.33 -24.74
N GLN A 61 2.55 -3.13 -24.33
CA GLN A 61 3.00 -3.45 -22.97
C GLN A 61 2.31 -2.57 -21.93
N ILE A 62 2.19 -1.27 -22.22
CA ILE A 62 1.49 -0.30 -21.37
C ILE A 62 0.02 -0.71 -21.22
N ARG A 63 -0.67 -0.99 -22.33
CA ARG A 63 -2.05 -1.48 -22.34
C ARG A 63 -2.19 -2.73 -21.47
N ARG A 64 -1.35 -3.75 -21.71
CA ARG A 64 -1.39 -5.01 -20.96
C ARG A 64 -1.18 -4.78 -19.46
N LYS A 65 -0.23 -3.92 -19.08
CA LYS A 65 0.07 -3.64 -17.67
C LYS A 65 -1.09 -2.92 -16.98
N TRP A 66 -1.65 -1.91 -17.65
CA TRP A 66 -2.83 -1.20 -17.16
C TRP A 66 -4.00 -2.15 -16.91
N PHE A 67 -4.35 -2.98 -17.91
CA PHE A 67 -5.47 -3.93 -17.77
C PHE A 67 -5.19 -5.01 -16.73
N GLN A 68 -3.95 -5.46 -16.56
CA GLN A 68 -3.56 -6.39 -15.49
C GLN A 68 -3.86 -5.78 -14.11
N MET A 69 -3.46 -4.53 -13.87
CA MET A 69 -3.70 -3.87 -12.59
C MET A 69 -5.18 -3.55 -12.37
N LYS A 70 -5.87 -3.06 -13.42
CA LYS A 70 -7.30 -2.78 -13.37
C LYS A 70 -8.13 -4.04 -13.08
N SER A 71 -7.86 -5.15 -13.76
CA SER A 71 -8.60 -6.41 -13.57
C SER A 71 -8.33 -7.03 -12.20
N ALA A 72 -7.08 -6.98 -11.73
CA ALA A 72 -6.72 -7.41 -10.39
C ALA A 72 -7.54 -6.67 -9.32
N TYR A 73 -7.69 -5.34 -9.45
CA TYR A 73 -8.49 -4.55 -8.52
C TYR A 73 -10.00 -4.86 -8.63
N LEU A 74 -10.51 -5.06 -9.84
CA LEU A 74 -11.91 -5.44 -10.05
C LEU A 74 -12.23 -6.81 -9.45
N CYS A 75 -11.33 -7.78 -9.53
CA CYS A 75 -11.49 -9.08 -8.86
C CYS A 75 -11.44 -8.95 -7.35
N TYR A 76 -10.55 -8.10 -6.82
CA TYR A 76 -10.50 -7.74 -5.40
C TYR A 76 -11.84 -7.16 -4.91
N LYS A 77 -12.40 -6.19 -5.66
CA LYS A 77 -13.72 -5.60 -5.36
C LYS A 77 -14.87 -6.61 -5.33
N LYS A 78 -14.73 -7.73 -6.07
CA LYS A 78 -15.70 -8.84 -6.08
C LYS A 78 -15.48 -9.87 -4.95
N GLY A 79 -14.55 -9.64 -4.04
CA GLY A 79 -14.27 -10.51 -2.89
C GLY A 79 -13.03 -11.41 -3.04
N ASN A 80 -12.29 -11.34 -4.16
CA ASN A 80 -11.06 -12.11 -4.34
C ASN A 80 -9.85 -11.33 -3.81
N ILE A 81 -9.58 -11.48 -2.50
CA ILE A 81 -8.58 -10.69 -1.77
C ILE A 81 -7.18 -10.88 -2.35
N ASP A 82 -6.83 -12.11 -2.78
CA ASP A 82 -5.49 -12.45 -3.25
C ASP A 82 -5.07 -11.69 -4.52
N ARG A 83 -6.04 -11.27 -5.32
CA ARG A 83 -5.76 -10.50 -6.54
C ARG A 83 -5.14 -9.14 -6.25
N LEU A 84 -5.36 -8.59 -5.05
CA LEU A 84 -4.78 -7.32 -4.65
C LEU A 84 -3.24 -7.38 -4.55
N PHE A 85 -2.65 -8.55 -4.29
CA PHE A 85 -1.19 -8.74 -4.24
C PHE A 85 -0.51 -8.58 -5.61
N LEU A 86 -1.27 -8.67 -6.71
CA LEU A 86 -0.75 -8.41 -8.06
C LEU A 86 -0.53 -6.91 -8.35
N ILE A 87 -1.02 -6.05 -7.45
CA ILE A 87 -0.86 -4.60 -7.52
C ILE A 87 0.10 -4.17 -6.41
N PRO A 88 1.26 -3.57 -6.75
CA PRO A 88 2.14 -3.02 -5.73
C PRO A 88 1.39 -2.00 -4.87
N GLU A 89 1.59 -2.08 -3.55
CA GLU A 89 0.77 -1.42 -2.53
C GLU A 89 0.56 0.08 -2.79
N ARG A 90 1.65 0.79 -3.10
CA ARG A 90 1.66 2.23 -3.40
C ARG A 90 0.74 2.66 -4.55
N PHE A 91 0.34 1.75 -5.44
CA PHE A 91 -0.52 2.08 -6.57
C PHE A 91 -1.99 1.68 -6.35
N ARG A 92 -2.32 0.95 -5.28
CA ARG A 92 -3.69 0.44 -5.05
C ARG A 92 -4.72 1.56 -5.01
N ASN A 93 -4.42 2.64 -4.29
CA ASN A 93 -5.31 3.80 -4.18
C ASN A 93 -5.51 4.51 -5.53
N VAL A 94 -4.45 4.60 -6.35
CA VAL A 94 -4.52 5.21 -7.67
C VAL A 94 -5.43 4.39 -8.59
N ILE A 95 -5.29 3.05 -8.58
CA ILE A 95 -6.17 2.17 -9.35
C ILE A 95 -7.61 2.22 -8.83
N ALA A 96 -7.81 2.25 -7.51
CA ALA A 96 -9.11 2.39 -6.88
C ALA A 96 -9.84 3.65 -7.37
N GLN A 97 -9.17 4.80 -7.34
CA GLN A 97 -9.70 6.06 -7.86
C GLN A 97 -10.11 5.94 -9.32
N PHE A 98 -9.28 5.32 -10.17
CA PHE A 98 -9.63 5.13 -11.58
C PHE A 98 -10.88 4.26 -11.79
N VAL A 99 -11.03 3.19 -11.02
CA VAL A 99 -12.16 2.26 -11.14
C VAL A 99 -13.44 2.87 -10.57
N GLU A 100 -13.36 3.46 -9.38
CA GLU A 100 -14.51 4.00 -8.65
C GLU A 100 -15.03 5.31 -9.25
N ASN A 101 -14.14 6.17 -9.77
CA ASN A 101 -14.58 7.36 -10.48
C ASN A 101 -15.22 7.01 -11.83
N GLY A 102 -14.85 5.88 -12.45
CA GLY A 102 -15.53 5.35 -13.64
C GLY A 102 -16.95 4.86 -13.34
N ASP A 103 -17.17 4.22 -12.18
CA ASP A 103 -18.48 3.70 -11.77
C ASP A 103 -19.48 4.83 -11.42
N LYS A 104 -19.00 5.96 -10.90
CA LYS A 104 -19.85 7.11 -10.51
C LYS A 104 -20.46 7.88 -11.69
N LEU A 105 -19.93 7.73 -12.90
CA LEU A 105 -20.50 8.38 -14.10
C LEU A 105 -21.61 7.56 -14.78
N GLY A 106 -21.88 6.33 -14.33
CA GLY A 106 -23.04 5.53 -14.75
C GLY A 106 -24.33 5.81 -13.96
N ARG A 107 -24.24 6.60 -12.88
CA ARG A 107 -25.40 7.09 -12.11
C ARG A 107 -25.18 8.58 -11.84
N SER A 108 -25.87 9.40 -12.61
CA SER A 108 -25.87 10.87 -12.51
C SER A 108 -25.95 11.35 -11.05
N CYS A 109 -25.03 12.24 -10.66
CA CYS A 109 -25.37 13.42 -9.85
C CYS A 109 -24.20 14.43 -9.79
N SER A 110 -24.52 15.62 -10.30
CA SER A 110 -24.05 16.98 -9.96
C SER A 110 -22.53 17.26 -9.89
N MET A 111 -22.14 18.20 -10.77
CA MET A 111 -20.91 18.98 -10.66
C MET A 111 -20.88 19.78 -9.37
N SER A 112 -19.74 19.77 -8.71
CA SER A 112 -19.28 20.87 -7.85
C SER A 112 -17.81 21.10 -8.17
N THR A 113 -17.50 22.36 -8.41
CA THR A 113 -16.26 22.93 -8.90
C THR A 113 -15.04 22.52 -8.09
N ILE A 114 -13.95 22.29 -8.83
CA ILE A 114 -12.60 22.05 -8.34
C ILE A 114 -12.15 23.22 -7.47
N SER A 115 -11.61 22.93 -6.29
CA SER A 115 -10.57 23.73 -5.66
C SER A 115 -9.39 22.81 -5.34
N LEU A 116 -8.33 22.94 -6.13
CA LEU A 116 -7.01 22.37 -5.82
C LEU A 116 -6.38 23.24 -4.73
N THR A 117 -6.74 22.99 -3.48
CA THR A 117 -5.96 23.43 -2.32
C THR A 117 -6.15 22.41 -1.20
N ASN A 118 -5.04 21.75 -0.85
CA ASN A 118 -4.77 21.07 0.42
C ASN A 118 -5.96 20.71 1.31
N GLN A 119 -6.40 19.45 1.25
CA GLN A 119 -6.94 18.72 2.42
C GLN A 119 -7.01 17.22 2.10
N TYR A 120 -6.00 16.48 2.54
CA TYR A 120 -6.06 15.03 2.69
C TYR A 120 -6.96 14.69 3.88
N HIS A 121 -8.28 14.79 3.72
CA HIS A 121 -9.24 14.23 4.68
C HIS A 121 -10.44 13.65 3.93
N ARG A 122 -10.28 12.40 3.49
CA ARG A 122 -11.40 11.49 3.26
C ARG A 122 -11.32 10.46 4.38
N TYR A 123 -12.31 10.46 5.27
CA TYR A 123 -12.48 9.43 6.29
C TYR A 123 -12.61 8.08 5.58
N ASP A 124 -11.51 7.32 5.62
CA ASP A 124 -11.32 6.04 4.94
C ASP A 124 -11.77 4.92 5.89
N VAL A 125 -12.67 4.06 5.43
CA VAL A 125 -13.09 2.86 6.17
C VAL A 125 -11.87 1.97 6.50
N ASN A 126 -10.82 2.03 5.68
CA ASN A 126 -9.55 1.38 5.97
C ASN A 126 -8.75 2.04 7.10
N SER A 127 -8.92 3.36 7.33
CA SER A 127 -8.37 4.03 8.52
C SER A 127 -8.99 3.45 9.77
N LEU A 128 -10.33 3.31 9.83
CA LEU A 128 -11.00 2.76 11.01
C LEU A 128 -10.56 1.32 11.33
N VAL A 129 -10.34 0.49 10.29
CA VAL A 129 -9.83 -0.88 10.46
C VAL A 129 -8.38 -0.87 10.96
N MET A 130 -7.53 -0.01 10.38
CA MET A 130 -6.15 0.16 10.84
C MET A 130 -6.05 0.77 12.24
N ASP A 131 -6.92 1.70 12.59
CA ASP A 131 -6.99 2.33 13.91
C ASP A 131 -7.40 1.30 14.95
N LYS A 132 -8.37 0.43 14.64
CA LYS A 132 -8.72 -0.71 15.51
C LYS A 132 -7.55 -1.67 15.69
N PHE A 133 -6.85 -2.02 14.60
CA PHE A 133 -5.66 -2.88 14.67
C PHE A 133 -4.55 -2.26 15.52
N LEU A 134 -4.20 -0.99 15.26
CA LEU A 134 -3.17 -0.26 16.00
C LEU A 134 -3.53 -0.10 17.48
N ASN A 135 -4.80 0.16 17.80
CA ASN A 135 -5.27 0.23 19.17
C ASN A 135 -5.17 -1.13 19.88
N GLN A 136 -5.47 -2.22 19.17
CA GLN A 136 -5.30 -3.57 19.71
C GLN A 136 -3.83 -3.89 19.97
N VAL A 137 -2.93 -3.55 19.04
CA VAL A 137 -1.47 -3.74 19.22
C VAL A 137 -0.96 -2.93 20.41
N LYS A 138 -1.36 -1.66 20.54
CA LYS A 138 -1.00 -0.82 21.69
C LYS A 138 -1.48 -1.42 23.01
N LYS A 139 -2.72 -1.92 23.05
CA LYS A 139 -3.28 -2.59 24.24
C LYS A 139 -2.50 -3.85 24.60
N ASN A 140 -2.15 -4.67 23.62
CA ASN A 140 -1.36 -5.89 23.82
C ASN A 140 0.04 -5.57 24.35
N ASN A 141 0.72 -4.59 23.75
CA ASN A 141 2.05 -4.17 24.21
C ASN A 141 2.02 -3.63 25.64
N LYS A 142 0.97 -2.87 26.00
CA LYS A 142 0.79 -2.39 27.37
C LYS A 142 0.61 -3.54 28.35
N LEU A 143 -0.18 -4.56 27.98
CA LEU A 143 -0.37 -5.76 28.79
C LEU A 143 0.95 -6.53 28.98
N VAL A 144 1.67 -6.80 27.89
CA VAL A 144 2.98 -7.49 27.92
C VAL A 144 3.96 -6.76 28.83
N ASN A 145 4.08 -5.44 28.67
CA ASN A 145 4.97 -4.65 29.53
C ASN A 145 4.55 -4.72 31.00
N SER A 146 3.25 -4.72 31.30
CA SER A 146 2.77 -4.81 32.68
C SER A 146 3.06 -6.17 33.31
N GLU A 147 2.93 -7.26 32.55
CA GLU A 147 3.28 -8.61 33.02
C GLU A 147 4.79 -8.77 33.18
N TYR A 148 5.57 -8.18 32.27
CA TYR A 148 7.02 -8.14 32.38
C TYR A 148 7.48 -7.44 33.67
N THR A 149 6.95 -6.25 33.99
CA THR A 149 7.29 -5.54 35.23
C THR A 149 6.89 -6.34 36.48
N LYS A 150 5.77 -7.08 36.45
CA LYS A 150 5.38 -7.95 37.57
C LYS A 150 6.35 -9.11 37.76
N LEU A 151 6.78 -9.73 36.67
CA LEU A 151 7.75 -10.83 36.70
C LEU A 151 9.09 -10.34 37.25
N GLU A 152 9.58 -9.20 36.76
CA GLU A 152 10.82 -8.57 37.22
C GLU A 152 10.80 -8.31 38.73
N ARG A 153 9.71 -7.74 39.26
CA ARG A 153 9.54 -7.54 40.72
C ARG A 153 9.52 -8.86 41.50
N SER A 154 8.87 -9.88 40.96
CA SER A 154 8.78 -11.18 41.62
C SER A 154 10.14 -11.87 41.70
N LEU A 155 10.94 -11.74 40.64
CA LEU A 155 12.33 -12.24 40.60
C LEU A 155 13.22 -11.50 41.61
N LEU A 156 13.12 -10.18 41.68
CA LEU A 156 13.86 -9.39 42.68
C LEU A 156 13.50 -9.79 44.11
N GLN A 157 12.20 -9.98 44.40
CA GLN A 157 11.77 -10.45 45.71
C GLN A 157 12.29 -11.84 46.04
N TYR A 158 12.30 -12.74 45.06
CA TYR A 158 12.86 -14.08 45.22
C TYR A 158 14.35 -14.01 45.53
N ASP A 159 15.12 -13.23 44.77
CA ASP A 159 16.56 -13.07 44.98
C ASP A 159 16.89 -12.49 46.36
N HIS A 160 16.15 -11.47 46.80
CA HIS A 160 16.28 -10.92 48.16
C HIS A 160 16.01 -11.98 49.24
N LYS A 161 15.00 -12.84 49.08
CA LYS A 161 14.73 -13.93 50.02
C LYS A 161 15.90 -14.91 50.10
N TRP A 162 16.50 -15.27 48.97
CA TRP A 162 17.66 -16.16 48.97
C TRP A 162 18.92 -15.52 49.50
N GLN A 163 19.10 -14.21 49.28
CA GLN A 163 20.18 -13.46 49.88
C GLN A 163 20.10 -13.52 51.41
N ILE A 164 18.91 -13.29 51.99
CA ILE A 164 18.69 -13.39 53.45
C ILE A 164 19.06 -14.79 53.97
N VAL A 165 18.62 -15.85 53.28
CA VAL A 165 18.94 -17.24 53.68
C VAL A 165 20.44 -17.50 53.60
N ARG A 166 21.10 -17.01 52.54
CA ARG A 166 22.55 -17.14 52.35
C ARG A 166 23.32 -16.43 53.46
N ASP A 167 22.94 -15.19 53.75
CA ASP A 167 23.58 -14.36 54.79
C ASP A 167 23.42 -15.00 56.18
N ALA A 168 22.23 -15.52 56.50
CA ALA A 168 21.99 -16.24 57.76
C ALA A 168 22.88 -17.49 57.90
N ASN A 169 23.04 -18.26 56.82
CA ASN A 169 23.92 -19.44 56.83
C ASN A 169 25.41 -19.07 56.95
N ILE A 170 25.84 -17.98 56.32
CA ILE A 170 27.21 -17.47 56.45
C ILE A 170 27.49 -17.06 57.90
N ILE A 171 26.60 -16.28 58.52
CA ILE A 171 26.75 -15.85 59.92
C ILE A 171 26.84 -17.07 60.86
N LYS A 172 25.99 -18.09 60.64
CA LYS A 172 26.00 -19.32 61.44
C LYS A 172 27.32 -20.11 61.32
N ASN A 173 28.02 -20.02 60.20
CA ASN A 173 29.27 -20.74 59.98
C ASN A 173 30.52 -19.95 60.42
N ILE A 174 30.36 -18.68 60.78
CA ILE A 174 31.45 -17.79 61.24
C ILE A 174 31.42 -17.61 62.76
N ASN A 175 30.26 -17.74 63.41
CA ASN A 175 30.12 -17.86 64.86
C ASN A 175 30.27 -19.31 65.35
#